data_AF-A0A1L8MQK9-F1
#
_entry.id   AF-A0A1L8MQK9-F1
#
_cell.length_a   1.000
_cell.length_b   1.000
_cell.length_c   1.000
_cell.angle_alpha   90.00
_cell.angle_beta   90.00
_cell.angle_gamma   90.00
#
_symmetry.space_group_name_H-M   'P 1'
#
loop_
_entity.id
_entity.type
_entity.pdbx_description
1 polymer ?
#
loop_
_entity_poly.entity_id
_entity_poly.type
_entity_poly.pdbx_seq_one_letter_code
_entity_poly.pdbx_strand_id
1 'polypeptide(L)' 'MPMEYINNLLKLISHLLFIGISFQLLLSLFDWSKIIKMTPENIGKLKLFVFFLAIIMGYLVSHFMLELIAMSQTLF' A
#
# COMPACT_ATOMS: atom_id res chain seq x y z
N MET A 1 -11.52 -20.43 -16.37
CA MET A 1 -10.67 -20.86 -15.23
C MET A 1 -9.29 -20.20 -15.25
N PRO A 2 -8.36 -20.40 -16.21
CA PRO A 2 -7.01 -19.81 -16.14
C PRO A 2 -6.98 -18.27 -16.16
N MET A 3 -7.85 -17.62 -16.96
CA MET A 3 -7.95 -16.15 -17.01
C MET A 3 -8.35 -15.50 -15.68
N GLU A 4 -9.15 -16.19 -14.87
CA GLU A 4 -9.59 -15.67 -13.57
C GLU A 4 -8.44 -15.67 -12.55
N TYR A 5 -7.61 -16.72 -12.55
CA TYR A 5 -6.39 -16.78 -11.74
C TYR A 5 -5.39 -15.69 -12.13
N ILE A 6 -5.21 -15.45 -13.43
CA ILE A 6 -4.33 -14.37 -13.92
C ILE A 6 -4.83 -13.02 -13.43
N ASN A 7 -6.13 -12.75 -13.54
CA ASN A 7 -6.72 -11.50 -13.07
C ASN A 7 -6.58 -11.32 -11.55
N ASN A 8 -6.82 -12.37 -10.76
CA ASN A 8 -6.67 -12.32 -9.31
C ASN A 8 -5.21 -12.13 -8.89
N LEU A 9 -4.26 -12.74 -9.61
CA LEU A 9 -2.83 -12.54 -9.40
C LEU A 9 -2.42 -11.11 -9.73
N LEU A 10 -2.89 -10.53 -10.83
CA LEU A 10 -2.63 -9.13 -11.19
C LEU A 10 -3.17 -8.16 -10.14
N LYS A 11 -4.37 -8.40 -9.61
CA LYS A 11 -4.93 -7.62 -8.50
C LYS A 11 -4.05 -7.70 -7.25
N LEU A 12 -3.63 -8.92 -6.87
CA LEU A 12 -2.74 -9.12 -5.74
C LEU A 12 -1.40 -8.39 -5.91
N ILE A 13 -0.79 -8.49 -7.09
CA ILE A 13 0.46 -7.80 -7.43
C ILE A 13 0.26 -6.29 -7.36
N SER A 14 -0.85 -5.76 -7.89
CA SER A 14 -1.18 -4.34 -7.80
C SER A 14 -1.25 -3.89 -6.33
N HIS A 15 -1.99 -4.61 -5.49
CA HIS A 15 -2.07 -4.29 -4.06
C HIS A 15 -0.69 -4.29 -3.40
N LEU A 16 0.11 -5.34 -3.60
CA LEU A 16 1.45 -5.42 -3.03
C LEU A 16 2.37 -4.30 -3.51
N LEU A 17 2.29 -3.92 -4.78
CA LEU A 17 3.06 -2.81 -5.36
C LEU A 17 2.71 -1.48 -4.68
N PHE A 18 1.42 -1.14 -4.58
CA PHE A 18 1.01 0.13 -3.96
C PHE A 18 1.24 0.16 -2.45
N ILE A 19 1.15 -0.97 -1.77
CA ILE A 19 1.56 -1.10 -0.35
C ILE A 19 3.06 -0.83 -0.21
N GLY A 20 3.90 -1.41 -1.08
CA GLY A 20 5.34 -1.16 -1.08
C GLY A 20 5.68 0.31 -1.32
N ILE A 21 5.04 0.94 -2.31
CA ILE A 21 5.20 2.38 -2.58
C ILE A 21 4.76 3.22 -1.37
N SER A 22 3.60 2.92 -0.79
CA SER A 22 3.09 3.65 0.39
C SER A 22 4.01 3.51 1.59
N PHE A 23 4.58 2.33 1.81
CA PHE A 23 5.56 2.08 2.86
C PHE A 23 6.83 2.91 2.66
N GLN A 24 7.36 2.92 1.44
CA GLN A 24 8.55 3.71 1.09
C GLN A 24 8.29 5.21 1.30
N LEU A 25 7.14 5.73 0.88
CA LEU A 25 6.75 7.13 1.06
C LEU A 25 6.58 7.49 2.54
N LEU A 26 5.95 6.63 3.33
CA LEU A 26 5.80 6.85 4.76
C LEU A 26 7.16 6.92 5.47
N LEU A 27 8.12 6.09 5.08
CA LEU A 27 9.46 6.12 5.66
C LEU A 27 10.31 7.30 5.19
N SER A 28 10.17 7.74 3.94
CA SER A 28 11.04 8.78 3.36
C SER A 28 10.55 10.21 3.57
N LEU A 29 9.22 10.42 3.62
CA LEU A 29 8.64 11.77 3.70
C LEU A 29 8.42 12.23 5.15
N PHE A 30 8.19 11.30 6.08
CA PHE A 30 7.87 11.63 7.46
C PHE A 30 9.09 11.50 8.37
N ASP A 31 9.39 12.58 9.09
CA ASP A 31 10.39 12.56 10.14
C ASP A 31 9.79 12.00 11.43
N TRP A 32 9.78 10.67 11.53
CA TRP A 32 9.21 9.95 12.68
C TRP A 32 9.89 10.28 14.01
N SER A 33 11.13 10.81 13.98
CA SER A 33 11.84 11.24 15.20
C SER A 33 11.15 12.41 15.92
N LYS A 34 10.38 13.21 15.17
CA LYS A 34 9.60 14.34 15.71
C LYS A 34 8.23 13.91 16.23
N ILE A 35 7.73 12.76 15.78
CA ILE A 35 6.39 12.27 16.13
C ILE A 35 6.46 11.40 17.39
N ILE A 36 7.52 10.58 17.54
CA ILE A 36 7.67 9.66 18.66
C ILE A 36 9.06 9.73 19.30
N LYS A 37 9.15 9.31 20.56
CA LYS A 37 10.44 9.11 21.24
C LYS A 37 11.18 7.92 20.63
N MET A 38 12.35 8.17 20.03
CA MET A 38 13.23 7.19 19.38
C MET A 38 13.97 6.29 20.40
N THR A 39 13.23 5.49 21.17
CA THR A 39 13.81 4.44 22.02
C THR A 39 13.87 3.12 21.25
N PRO A 40 14.82 2.21 21.55
CA PRO A 40 14.90 0.90 20.90
C PRO A 40 13.58 0.11 20.92
N GLU A 41 12.82 0.22 22.01
CA GLU A 41 11.50 -0.41 22.16
C GLU A 41 10.45 0.18 21.21
N ASN A 42 10.45 1.50 21.03
CA ASN A 42 9.46 2.20 20.20
C ASN A 42 9.77 2.09 18.71
N ILE A 43 11.04 1.93 18.32
CA ILE A 43 11.44 1.79 16.91
C ILE A 43 10.79 0.55 16.27
N GLY A 44 10.74 -0.57 16.98
CA GLY A 44 10.06 -1.78 16.49
C GLY A 44 8.55 -1.57 16.31
N LYS A 45 7.90 -0.99 17.34
CA LYS A 45 6.47 -0.66 17.31
C LYS A 45 6.13 0.33 16.19
N LEU A 46 6.99 1.31 15.96
CA LEU A 46 6.86 2.28 14.88
C LEU A 46 6.90 1.61 13.51
N LYS A 47 7.88 0.74 13.25
CA LYS A 47 7.97 0.05 11.96
C LYS A 47 6.72 -0.76 11.67
N LEU A 48 6.18 -1.45 12.67
CA LEU A 48 4.93 -2.19 12.54
C LEU A 48 3.73 -1.27 12.28
N PHE A 49 3.66 -0.14 12.98
CA PHE A 49 2.62 0.87 12.76
C PHE A 49 2.67 1.45 11.35
N VAL A 50 3.86 1.84 10.88
CA VAL A 50 4.08 2.33 9.51
C VAL A 50 3.70 1.27 8.48
N PHE A 51 4.02 0.01 8.74
CA PHE A 51 3.62 -1.10 7.88
C PHE A 51 2.10 -1.24 7.79
N PHE A 52 1.37 -1.14 8.90
CA PHE A 52 -0.10 -1.16 8.88
C PHE A 52 -0.69 0.04 8.11
N LEU A 53 -0.15 1.24 8.31
CA LEU A 53 -0.57 2.42 7.54
C LEU A 53 -0.32 2.23 6.04
N ALA A 54 0.81 1.64 5.67
CA ALA A 54 1.15 1.34 4.29
C ALA A 54 0.16 0.34 3.67
N ILE A 55 -0.28 -0.68 4.41
CA ILE A 55 -1.30 -1.62 3.95
C ILE A 55 -2.61 -0.89 3.67
N ILE A 56 -3.08 -0.06 4.61
CA ILE A 56 -4.35 0.66 4.50
C ILE A 56 -4.30 1.61 3.28
N MET A 57 -3.30 2.49 3.21
CA MET A 57 -3.20 3.46 2.12
C MET A 57 -2.92 2.80 0.77
N GLY A 58 -2.00 1.84 0.73
CA GLY A 58 -1.64 1.14 -0.49
C GLY A 58 -2.81 0.34 -1.07
N TYR A 59 -3.59 -0.32 -0.22
CA TYR A 59 -4.81 -0.99 -0.64
C TYR A 59 -5.84 0.01 -1.21
N LEU A 60 -6.11 1.13 -0.51
CA LEU A 60 -7.07 2.12 -0.97
C LEU A 60 -6.67 2.72 -2.32
N VAL A 61 -5.41 3.10 -2.51
CA VAL A 61 -4.91 3.65 -3.78
C VAL A 61 -4.96 2.59 -4.89
N SER A 62 -4.53 1.37 -4.60
CA SER A 62 -4.59 0.27 -5.58
C SER A 62 -6.02 -0.04 -6.01
N HIS A 63 -6.95 -0.10 -5.05
CA HIS A 63 -8.35 -0.35 -5.30
C HIS A 63 -8.95 0.76 -6.18
N PHE A 64 -8.72 2.03 -5.83
CA PHE A 64 -9.14 3.17 -6.64
C PHE A 64 -8.58 3.11 -8.07
N MET A 65 -7.30 2.79 -8.24
CA MET A 65 -6.69 2.66 -9.58
C MET A 65 -7.30 1.53 -10.40
N LEU A 66 -7.57 0.38 -9.78
CA LEU A 66 -8.21 -0.75 -10.45
C LEU A 66 -9.65 -0.42 -10.87
N GLU A 67 -10.39 0.30 -10.01
CA GLU A 67 -11.73 0.79 -10.35
C GLU A 67 -11.68 1.78 -11.52
N LEU A 68 -10.74 2.72 -11.51
CA LEU A 68 -10.55 3.68 -12.61
C LEU A 68 -10.29 2.97 -13.95
N ILE A 69 -9.44 1.93 -13.94
CA ILE A 69 -9.16 1.11 -15.13
C ILE A 69 -10.41 0.34 -15.58
N ALA A 70 -11.18 -0.22 -14.64
CA ALA A 70 -12.42 -0.91 -14.98
C ALA A 70 -13.46 0.04 -15.58
N MET A 71 -13.59 1.25 -15.02
CA MET A 71 -14.49 2.29 -15.53
C MET A 71 -14.06 2.79 -16.92
N SER A 72 -12.76 2.92 -17.19
CA SER A 72 -12.31 3.32 -18.53
C SER A 72 -12.60 2.25 -19.57
N GLN A 73 -12.52 0.97 -19.22
CA GLN A 73 -12.89 -0.13 -20.12
C GLN A 73 -14.39 -0.26 -20.38
N THR A 74 -15.25 0.28 -19.51
CA THR A 74 -16.70 0.28 -19.73
C THR A 74 -17.21 1.50 -20.50
N LEU A 75 -16.46 2.61 -20.46
CA LEU A 75 -16.84 3.87 -21.11
C LEU A 75 -16.34 4.00 -22.56
N PHE A 76 -15.32 3.24 -22.96
CA PHE A 76 -14.73 3.21 -24.30
C PHE A 76 -14.92 1.84 -24.96
#